data_AF-A0A7Y0LC33-F1
#
_entry.id   AF-A0A7Y0LC33-F1
#
_cell.length_a   1.000
_cell.length_b   1.000
_cell.length_c   1.000
_cell.angle_alpha   90.00
_cell.angle_beta   90.00
_cell.angle_gamma   90.00
#
_symmetry.space_group_name_H-M   'P 1'
#
loop_
_entity.id
_entity.type
_entity.pdbx_description
1 polymer ?
#
loop_
_entity_poly.entity_id
_entity_poly.type
_entity_poly.pdbx_seq_one_letter_code
_entity_poly.pdbx_strand_id
1 'polypeptide(L)'
;MKIEKTSAQTPVVIDDVSDKTDVVESKPAPSSQQTKSNHPTAQIQLLNLAKNFGLDGGLRPADKQMPIEDRSERRERFNHLRRQQNMEKIVEKSLHYCSSSDVGDRADPDWFDSFVELAERVSNPTMQELWAKILAGEITRPGSYSLKALQAFKNLSLHDAKLFGKACSLAVKDVSKKNIRIISGCYQQPGLFNILDKQRELHVGLSQFGFSYGEVLTLADHHLLFAQETELYSLNKGEEVALKYNGQPLVLTARKNNCVVKFYKFTPIGAELAQLISDKPDEQFLQHLKAQLSYHFTCTS
;
A
#
# COMPACT_ATOMS: atom_id res chain seq x y z
N MET A 1 27.69 -37.41 5.85
CA MET A 1 28.27 -36.41 6.76
C MET A 1 28.88 -35.28 5.94
N LYS A 2 28.12 -34.20 5.74
CA LYS A 2 28.59 -32.84 5.43
C LYS A 2 27.35 -31.95 5.52
N ILE A 3 27.45 -30.95 6.39
CA ILE A 3 26.38 -30.07 6.87
C ILE A 3 26.47 -28.79 6.03
N GLU A 4 25.40 -28.45 5.32
CA GLU A 4 25.24 -27.13 4.70
C GLU A 4 24.63 -26.15 5.70
N LYS A 5 25.24 -24.97 5.80
CA LYS A 5 24.86 -23.89 6.71
C LYS A 5 23.69 -23.10 6.12
N THR A 6 22.59 -23.05 6.86
CA THR A 6 21.45 -22.16 6.66
C THR A 6 21.83 -20.72 7.00
N SER A 7 21.61 -19.76 6.09
CA SER A 7 21.70 -18.34 6.38
C SER A 7 20.36 -17.82 6.90
N ALA A 8 20.40 -17.21 8.10
CA ALA A 8 19.27 -16.60 8.76
C ALA A 8 19.05 -15.16 8.24
N GLN A 9 17.81 -14.84 7.87
CA GLN A 9 17.38 -13.46 7.60
C GLN A 9 16.96 -12.79 8.91
N THR A 10 17.55 -11.63 9.20
CA THR A 10 17.24 -10.79 10.37
C THR A 10 16.17 -9.76 10.00
N PRO A 11 15.14 -9.51 10.84
CA PRO A 11 14.19 -8.43 10.62
C PRO A 11 14.75 -7.11 11.17
N VAL A 12 14.52 -6.02 10.44
CA VAL A 12 14.91 -4.65 10.83
C VAL A 12 13.75 -4.01 11.59
N VAL A 13 14.02 -3.57 12.82
CA VAL A 13 13.17 -2.72 13.65
C VAL A 13 13.53 -1.26 13.38
N ILE A 14 12.55 -0.36 13.28
CA ILE A 14 12.76 1.09 13.16
C ILE A 14 12.00 1.76 14.30
N ASP A 15 12.73 2.46 15.16
CA ASP A 15 12.22 3.24 16.28
C ASP A 15 11.59 4.57 15.82
N ASP A 16 10.56 4.95 16.60
CA ASP A 16 9.70 6.12 16.49
C ASP A 16 10.43 7.39 17.00
N VAL A 17 10.38 8.50 16.25
CA VAL A 17 10.79 9.81 16.79
C VAL A 17 9.74 10.86 16.44
N SER A 18 9.15 11.40 17.51
CA SER A 18 8.13 12.44 17.57
C SER A 18 8.61 13.80 17.09
N ASP A 19 7.83 14.43 16.21
CA ASP A 19 8.00 15.82 15.77
C ASP A 19 7.44 16.82 16.79
N LYS A 20 8.22 17.86 17.12
CA LYS A 20 7.72 19.12 17.66
C LYS A 20 8.27 20.27 16.82
N THR A 21 7.35 20.98 16.20
CA THR A 21 7.56 22.23 15.45
C THR A 21 7.83 23.38 16.40
N ASP A 22 8.89 24.14 16.15
CA ASP A 22 9.01 25.53 16.60
C ASP A 22 9.57 26.41 15.48
N VAL A 23 8.87 27.52 15.25
CA VAL A 23 9.12 28.57 14.27
C VAL A 23 10.26 29.45 14.78
N VAL A 24 11.31 29.70 13.97
CA VAL A 24 12.30 30.76 14.29
C VAL A 24 12.68 31.58 13.06
N GLU A 25 12.47 32.87 13.25
CA GLU A 25 12.78 34.04 12.43
C GLU A 25 14.30 34.27 12.29
N SER A 26 14.70 34.83 11.15
CA SER A 26 16.10 35.00 10.72
C SER A 26 16.84 36.14 11.45
N LYS A 27 18.05 35.85 11.97
CA LYS A 27 19.22 36.75 11.98
C LYS A 27 20.53 35.95 12.16
N PRO A 28 21.67 36.42 11.60
CA PRO A 28 22.89 35.62 11.52
C PRO A 28 23.76 35.79 12.78
N ALA A 29 24.28 34.68 13.31
CA ALA A 29 25.30 34.68 14.36
C ALA A 29 26.27 33.48 14.17
N PRO A 30 27.50 33.57 14.72
CA PRO A 30 28.71 33.05 14.10
C PRO A 30 29.05 31.60 14.47
N SER A 31 30.03 31.09 13.73
CA SER A 31 30.67 29.78 13.81
C SER A 31 30.88 29.21 15.23
N SER A 32 30.36 28.00 15.47
CA SER A 32 31.04 27.01 16.32
C SER A 32 30.49 25.59 16.15
N GLN A 33 31.44 24.66 16.03
CA GLN A 33 31.38 23.21 16.32
C GLN A 33 30.75 22.28 15.28
N GLN A 34 31.63 21.78 14.40
CA GLN A 34 31.44 20.63 13.54
C GLN A 34 31.36 19.34 14.37
N THR A 35 30.15 18.84 14.60
CA THR A 35 29.93 17.39 14.59
C THR A 35 29.87 16.97 13.12
N LYS A 36 30.85 16.19 12.66
CA LYS A 36 30.86 15.61 11.30
C LYS A 36 29.77 14.55 11.19
N SER A 37 28.53 14.97 11.00
CA SER A 37 27.50 14.12 10.44
C SER A 37 27.87 13.88 8.97
N ASN A 38 28.16 12.64 8.61
CA ASN A 38 28.59 12.24 7.26
C ASN A 38 27.45 12.29 6.22
N HIS A 39 26.41 13.09 6.48
CA HIS A 39 25.26 13.25 5.60
C HIS A 39 25.55 14.36 4.58
N PRO A 40 25.36 14.09 3.27
CA PRO A 40 25.50 15.13 2.26
C PRO A 40 24.53 16.27 2.55
N THR A 41 25.04 17.51 2.53
CA THR A 41 24.21 18.71 2.76
C THR A 41 23.09 18.80 1.74
N ALA A 42 21.99 19.49 2.08
CA ALA A 42 20.86 19.68 1.16
C ALA A 42 21.29 20.26 -0.20
N GLN A 43 22.31 21.14 -0.19
CA GLN A 43 22.91 21.68 -1.40
C GLN A 43 23.56 20.59 -2.27
N ILE A 44 24.36 19.69 -1.69
CA ILE A 44 24.98 18.59 -2.43
C ILE A 44 23.92 17.65 -3.01
N GLN A 45 22.85 17.38 -2.25
CA GLN A 45 21.73 16.57 -2.72
C GLN A 45 21.03 17.21 -3.91
N LEU A 46 20.72 18.51 -3.84
CA LEU A 46 20.11 19.26 -4.94
C LEU A 46 21.01 19.28 -6.18
N LEU A 47 22.33 19.48 -6.01
CA LEU A 47 23.29 19.47 -7.12
C LEU A 47 23.33 18.11 -7.82
N ASN A 48 23.34 17.02 -7.05
CA ASN A 48 23.30 15.66 -7.60
C ASN A 48 22.00 15.39 -8.36
N LEU A 49 20.85 15.83 -7.83
CA LEU A 49 19.56 15.73 -8.52
C LEU A 49 19.57 16.57 -9.80
N ALA A 50 20.00 17.83 -9.74
CA ALA A 50 20.07 18.69 -10.91
C ALA A 50 20.92 18.04 -12.02
N LYS A 51 22.10 17.49 -11.68
CA LYS A 51 22.95 16.78 -12.63
C LYS A 51 22.28 15.53 -13.21
N ASN A 52 21.64 14.71 -12.38
CA ASN A 52 20.97 13.47 -12.81
C ASN A 52 19.76 13.73 -13.72
N PHE A 53 19.19 14.94 -13.70
CA PHE A 53 18.07 15.36 -14.54
C PHE A 53 18.46 16.36 -15.63
N GLY A 54 19.76 16.59 -15.86
CA GLY A 54 20.24 17.53 -16.89
C GLY A 54 19.86 19.00 -16.63
N LEU A 55 19.65 19.36 -15.36
CA LEU A 55 19.25 20.69 -14.90
C LEU A 55 20.43 21.50 -14.30
N ASP A 56 21.67 20.97 -14.36
CA ASP A 56 22.87 21.63 -13.84
C ASP A 56 23.43 22.72 -14.76
N GLY A 57 22.92 22.84 -15.99
CA GLY A 57 23.50 23.72 -17.02
C GLY A 57 23.56 25.20 -16.62
N GLY A 58 22.55 25.70 -15.91
CA GLY A 58 22.51 27.09 -15.42
C GLY A 58 23.39 27.37 -14.20
N LEU A 59 23.94 26.33 -13.58
CA LEU A 59 24.83 26.44 -12.41
C LEU A 59 26.30 26.70 -12.83
N ARG A 60 26.58 26.68 -14.13
CA ARG A 60 27.93 26.91 -14.69
C ARG A 60 28.18 28.40 -14.89
N PRO A 61 29.43 28.86 -14.88
CA PRO A 61 29.81 30.21 -15.29
C PRO A 61 29.24 30.54 -16.69
N ALA A 62 28.81 31.78 -16.91
CA ALA A 62 28.08 32.18 -18.13
C ALA A 62 28.84 31.87 -19.43
N ASP A 63 30.16 32.01 -19.42
CA ASP A 63 31.08 31.66 -20.50
C ASP A 63 31.14 30.16 -20.82
N LYS A 64 30.68 29.30 -19.89
CA LYS A 64 30.66 27.83 -20.01
C LYS A 64 29.25 27.26 -20.12
N GLN A 65 28.23 28.11 -20.22
CA GLN A 65 26.86 27.68 -20.43
C GLN A 65 26.63 27.40 -21.91
N MET A 66 26.12 26.21 -22.22
CA MET A 66 25.58 25.93 -23.55
C MET A 66 24.29 26.77 -23.78
N PRO A 67 23.94 27.10 -25.04
CA PRO A 67 22.64 27.65 -25.40
C PRO A 67 21.47 26.93 -24.72
N ILE A 68 20.38 27.65 -24.46
CA ILE A 68 19.24 27.08 -23.74
C ILE A 68 18.58 25.94 -24.53
N GLU A 69 18.60 26.04 -25.86
CA GLU A 69 18.12 25.04 -26.82
C GLU A 69 18.90 23.73 -26.65
N ASP A 70 20.23 23.77 -26.74
CA ASP A 70 21.09 22.59 -26.56
C ASP A 70 20.92 21.96 -25.17
N ARG A 71 20.73 22.78 -24.14
CA ARG A 71 20.46 22.29 -22.77
C ARG A 71 19.10 21.60 -22.68
N SER A 72 18.09 22.12 -23.36
CA SER A 72 16.75 21.54 -23.43
C SER A 72 16.77 20.18 -24.14
N GLU A 73 17.37 20.11 -25.33
CA GLU A 73 17.50 18.86 -26.10
C GLU A 73 18.25 17.78 -25.33
N ARG A 74 19.35 18.16 -24.66
CA ARG A 74 20.11 17.26 -23.80
C ARG A 74 19.25 16.70 -22.66
N ARG A 75 18.44 17.54 -22.01
CA ARG A 75 17.53 17.12 -20.94
C ARG A 75 16.44 16.18 -21.45
N GLU A 76 15.88 16.47 -22.62
CA GLU A 76 14.90 15.59 -23.27
C GLU A 76 15.50 14.20 -23.53
N ARG A 77 16.69 14.14 -24.14
CA ARG A 77 17.41 12.89 -24.37
C ARG A 77 17.68 12.13 -23.08
N PHE A 78 18.11 12.81 -22.01
CA PHE A 78 18.31 12.16 -20.71
C PHE A 78 17.03 11.55 -20.15
N ASN A 79 15.92 12.29 -20.21
CA ASN A 79 14.63 11.79 -19.74
C ASN A 79 14.18 10.56 -20.54
N HIS A 80 14.32 10.59 -21.87
CA HIS A 80 13.98 9.47 -22.74
C HIS A 80 14.79 8.22 -22.41
N LEU A 81 16.12 8.33 -22.32
CA LEU A 81 17.00 7.19 -22.00
C LEU A 81 16.68 6.60 -20.62
N ARG A 82 16.43 7.45 -19.62
CA ARG A 82 16.07 6.98 -18.28
C ARG A 82 14.72 6.26 -18.26
N ARG A 83 13.73 6.77 -18.99
CA ARG A 83 12.40 6.14 -19.11
C ARG A 83 12.49 4.77 -19.76
N GLN A 84 13.25 4.67 -20.85
CA GLN A 84 13.56 3.40 -21.51
C GLN A 84 14.19 2.41 -20.52
N GLN A 85 15.25 2.82 -19.80
CA GLN A 85 15.90 1.96 -18.80
C GLN A 85 14.97 1.53 -17.65
N ASN A 86 14.08 2.42 -17.19
CA ASN A 86 13.10 2.07 -16.17
C ASN A 86 12.14 0.99 -16.70
N MET A 87 11.68 1.13 -17.94
CA MET A 87 10.75 0.20 -18.56
C MET A 87 11.38 -1.17 -18.80
N GLU A 88 12.59 -1.20 -19.36
CA GLU A 88 13.35 -2.45 -19.53
C GLU A 88 13.54 -3.19 -18.22
N LYS A 89 13.85 -2.48 -17.12
CA LYS A 89 13.97 -3.08 -15.79
C LYS A 89 12.65 -3.65 -15.27
N ILE A 90 11.53 -2.96 -15.50
CA ILE A 90 10.21 -3.45 -15.08
C ILE A 90 9.86 -4.71 -15.88
N VAL A 91 10.11 -4.72 -17.19
CA VAL A 91 9.90 -5.90 -18.05
C VAL A 91 10.79 -7.06 -17.60
N GLU A 92 12.08 -6.82 -17.37
CA GLU A 92 13.03 -7.81 -16.84
C GLU A 92 12.52 -8.42 -15.53
N LYS A 93 12.10 -7.60 -14.58
CA LYS A 93 11.51 -8.05 -13.31
C LYS A 93 10.24 -8.86 -13.50
N SER A 94 9.40 -8.48 -14.46
CA SER A 94 8.11 -9.15 -14.73
C SER A 94 8.30 -10.58 -15.18
N LEU A 95 9.38 -10.87 -15.93
CA LEU A 95 9.71 -12.22 -16.39
C LEU A 95 9.86 -13.22 -15.24
N HIS A 96 10.32 -12.78 -14.06
CA HIS A 96 10.42 -13.66 -12.89
C HIS A 96 9.06 -14.13 -12.35
N TYR A 97 7.99 -13.39 -12.65
CA TYR A 97 6.63 -13.71 -12.21
C TYR A 97 5.80 -14.43 -13.28
N CYS A 98 6.25 -14.41 -14.54
CA CYS A 98 5.66 -15.14 -15.65
C CYS A 98 6.17 -16.59 -15.69
N SER A 99 5.78 -17.42 -14.72
CA SER A 99 6.33 -18.78 -14.54
C SER A 99 5.42 -19.93 -14.99
N SER A 100 4.43 -19.71 -15.85
CA SER A 100 3.51 -20.76 -16.30
C SER A 100 3.22 -20.73 -17.79
N SER A 101 3.20 -21.91 -18.41
CA SER A 101 2.89 -22.19 -19.82
C SER A 101 1.46 -21.81 -20.25
N ASP A 102 0.63 -21.37 -19.30
CA ASP A 102 -0.72 -20.88 -19.54
C ASP A 102 -0.65 -19.39 -19.87
N VAL A 103 -0.22 -19.08 -21.10
CA VAL A 103 -0.51 -17.77 -21.67
C VAL A 103 -2.03 -17.73 -21.82
N GLY A 104 -2.69 -16.82 -21.09
CA GLY A 104 -4.10 -16.52 -21.31
C GLY A 104 -4.34 -15.95 -22.71
N ASP A 105 -5.52 -15.39 -22.94
CA ASP A 105 -5.75 -14.62 -24.17
C ASP A 105 -4.68 -13.52 -24.35
N ARG A 106 -4.45 -13.12 -25.60
CA ARG A 106 -3.45 -12.08 -25.91
C ARG A 106 -3.76 -10.80 -25.13
N ALA A 107 -2.80 -10.32 -24.34
CA ALA A 107 -2.95 -9.06 -23.63
C ALA A 107 -3.25 -7.90 -24.59
N ASP A 108 -4.10 -6.99 -24.14
CA ASP A 108 -4.55 -5.84 -24.92
C ASP A 108 -3.38 -4.88 -25.20
N PRO A 109 -3.02 -4.65 -26.47
CA PRO A 109 -1.96 -3.71 -26.83
C PRO A 109 -2.21 -2.28 -26.33
N ASP A 110 -3.46 -1.83 -26.29
CA ASP A 110 -3.81 -0.47 -25.85
C ASP A 110 -3.64 -0.32 -24.33
N TRP A 111 -3.96 -1.39 -23.58
CA TRP A 111 -3.66 -1.47 -22.16
C TRP A 111 -2.15 -1.43 -21.91
N PHE A 112 -1.37 -2.18 -22.71
CA PHE A 112 0.08 -2.24 -22.56
C PHE A 112 0.75 -0.90 -22.87
N ASP A 113 0.28 -0.19 -23.91
CA ASP A 113 0.75 1.17 -24.21
C ASP A 113 0.49 2.13 -23.05
N SER A 114 -0.73 2.08 -22.49
CA SER A 114 -1.09 2.85 -21.29
C SER A 114 -0.23 2.48 -20.08
N PHE A 115 0.06 1.19 -19.88
CA PHE A 115 0.94 0.72 -18.83
C PHE A 115 2.35 1.32 -18.97
N VAL A 116 2.93 1.28 -20.18
CA VAL A 116 4.27 1.81 -20.47
C VAL A 116 4.33 3.30 -20.11
N GLU A 117 3.35 4.09 -20.56
CA GLU A 117 3.32 5.54 -20.30
C GLU A 117 3.26 5.89 -18.80
N LEU A 118 2.55 5.08 -18.01
CA LEU A 118 2.39 5.29 -16.57
C LEU A 118 3.64 4.83 -15.79
N ALA A 119 4.24 3.72 -16.19
CA ALA A 119 5.31 3.06 -15.45
C ALA A 119 6.73 3.56 -15.82
N GLU A 120 6.95 4.11 -17.03
CA GLU A 120 8.27 4.53 -17.53
C GLU A 120 8.98 5.56 -16.65
N ARG A 121 8.24 6.32 -15.81
CA ARG A 121 8.80 7.35 -14.94
C ARG A 121 9.30 6.81 -13.60
N VAL A 122 9.07 5.53 -13.31
CA VAL A 122 9.33 4.92 -12.00
C VAL A 122 10.75 4.39 -11.92
N SER A 123 11.59 5.04 -11.11
CA SER A 123 12.99 4.62 -10.88
C SER A 123 13.23 3.99 -9.51
N ASN A 124 12.25 3.99 -8.61
CA ASN A 124 12.39 3.35 -7.29
C ASN A 124 12.33 1.82 -7.47
N PRO A 125 13.36 1.05 -7.05
CA PRO A 125 13.39 -0.39 -7.28
C PRO A 125 12.22 -1.18 -6.67
N THR A 126 11.73 -0.75 -5.50
CA THR A 126 10.58 -1.39 -4.84
C THR A 126 9.28 -1.11 -5.59
N MET A 127 9.08 0.11 -6.07
CA MET A 127 7.92 0.42 -6.91
C MET A 127 7.98 -0.29 -8.26
N GLN A 128 9.17 -0.40 -8.86
CA GLN A 128 9.38 -1.19 -10.09
C GLN A 128 8.98 -2.66 -9.89
N GLU A 129 9.24 -3.22 -8.71
CA GLU A 129 8.83 -4.59 -8.36
C GLU A 129 7.30 -4.75 -8.35
N LEU A 130 6.58 -3.76 -7.82
CA LEU A 130 5.12 -3.77 -7.80
C LEU A 130 4.54 -3.58 -9.21
N TRP A 131 5.10 -2.65 -10.00
CA TRP A 131 4.74 -2.51 -11.42
C TRP A 131 5.00 -3.79 -12.21
N ALA A 132 6.08 -4.50 -11.93
CA ALA A 132 6.39 -5.77 -12.55
C ALA A 132 5.37 -6.86 -12.23
N LYS A 133 4.90 -6.93 -10.97
CA LYS A 133 3.82 -7.84 -10.57
C LYS A 133 2.48 -7.50 -11.22
N ILE A 134 2.16 -6.21 -11.38
CA ILE A 134 0.97 -5.76 -12.11
C ILE A 134 1.04 -6.26 -13.56
N LEU A 135 2.17 -6.02 -14.23
CA LEU A 135 2.37 -6.46 -15.62
C LEU A 135 2.24 -7.97 -15.75
N ALA A 136 2.97 -8.73 -14.92
CA ALA A 136 2.93 -10.18 -14.96
C ALA A 136 1.53 -10.75 -14.69
N GLY A 137 0.78 -10.15 -13.76
CA GLY A 137 -0.59 -10.54 -13.46
C GLY A 137 -1.56 -10.28 -14.62
N GLU A 138 -1.44 -9.14 -15.29
CA GLU A 138 -2.24 -8.84 -16.48
C GLU A 138 -1.90 -9.77 -17.65
N ILE A 139 -0.62 -10.05 -17.89
CA ILE A 139 -0.17 -10.95 -18.96
C ILE A 139 -0.65 -12.40 -18.71
N THR A 140 -0.66 -12.82 -17.44
CA THR A 140 -1.10 -14.17 -17.05
C THR A 140 -2.64 -14.28 -17.07
N ARG A 141 -3.34 -13.21 -16.72
CA ARG A 141 -4.80 -13.16 -16.68
C ARG A 141 -5.27 -11.77 -17.13
N PRO A 142 -5.54 -11.59 -18.44
CA PRO A 142 -6.05 -10.33 -18.96
C PRO A 142 -7.33 -9.89 -18.22
N GLY A 143 -7.46 -8.58 -18.00
CA GLY A 143 -8.55 -7.96 -17.24
C GLY A 143 -8.36 -8.02 -15.72
N SER A 144 -7.17 -8.33 -15.21
CA SER A 144 -6.90 -8.35 -13.76
C SER A 144 -6.71 -6.96 -13.18
N TYR A 145 -6.14 -6.04 -13.97
CA TYR A 145 -5.90 -4.66 -13.56
C TYR A 145 -6.47 -3.69 -14.59
N SER A 146 -7.44 -2.89 -14.17
CA SER A 146 -8.02 -1.83 -15.00
C SER A 146 -7.06 -0.65 -15.17
N LEU A 147 -7.27 0.17 -16.21
CA LEU A 147 -6.54 1.44 -16.37
C LEU A 147 -6.71 2.38 -15.16
N LYS A 148 -7.87 2.32 -14.49
CA LYS A 148 -8.12 3.08 -13.26
C LYS A 148 -7.22 2.62 -12.11
N ALA A 149 -6.96 1.32 -12.01
CA ALA A 149 -6.01 0.79 -11.03
C ALA A 149 -4.58 1.23 -11.34
N LEU A 150 -4.16 1.26 -12.61
CA LEU A 150 -2.85 1.78 -12.99
C LEU A 150 -2.69 3.28 -12.64
N GLN A 151 -3.73 4.07 -12.89
CA GLN A 151 -3.74 5.50 -12.56
C GLN A 151 -3.67 5.74 -11.05
N ALA A 152 -4.46 5.00 -10.27
CA ALA A 152 -4.40 5.07 -8.81
C ALA A 152 -3.02 4.67 -8.30
N PHE A 153 -2.47 3.56 -8.81
CA PHE A 153 -1.17 3.04 -8.40
C PHE A 153 -0.01 4.00 -8.73
N LYS A 154 -0.05 4.68 -9.88
CA LYS A 154 0.94 5.70 -10.27
C LYS A 154 1.07 6.82 -9.25
N ASN A 155 -0.02 7.19 -8.59
CA ASN A 155 -0.06 8.29 -7.64
C ASN A 155 0.34 7.87 -6.21
N LEU A 156 0.59 6.58 -5.97
CA LEU A 156 1.04 6.10 -4.67
C LEU A 156 2.53 6.38 -4.48
N SER A 157 2.87 6.94 -3.33
CA SER A 157 4.23 6.91 -2.84
C SER A 157 4.59 5.50 -2.32
N LEU A 158 5.89 5.28 -2.06
CA LEU A 158 6.33 4.05 -1.39
C LEU A 158 5.71 3.90 0.02
N HIS A 159 5.40 5.03 0.68
CA HIS A 159 4.75 5.00 1.99
C HIS A 159 3.30 4.53 1.85
N ASP A 160 2.54 5.08 0.90
CA ASP A 160 1.13 4.71 0.68
C ASP A 160 1.00 3.25 0.24
N ALA A 161 1.93 2.76 -0.60
CA ALA A 161 1.99 1.36 -0.97
C ALA A 161 2.23 0.42 0.23
N LYS A 162 3.09 0.82 1.18
CA LYS A 162 3.31 0.06 2.42
C LYS A 162 2.07 0.11 3.32
N LEU A 163 1.44 1.27 3.43
CA LEU A 163 0.22 1.45 4.18
C LEU A 163 -0.91 0.57 3.64
N PHE A 164 -1.07 0.53 2.32
CA PHE A 164 -2.03 -0.34 1.65
C PHE A 164 -1.71 -1.83 1.92
N GLY A 165 -0.42 -2.20 1.91
CA GLY A 165 0.05 -3.51 2.36
C GLY A 165 -0.42 -3.86 3.78
N LYS A 166 -0.32 -2.91 4.71
CA LYS A 166 -0.83 -3.08 6.09
C LYS A 166 -2.34 -3.22 6.12
N ALA A 167 -3.08 -2.42 5.36
CA ALA A 167 -4.53 -2.54 5.23
C ALA A 167 -4.94 -3.94 4.76
N CYS A 168 -4.24 -4.49 3.75
CA CYS A 168 -4.49 -5.84 3.26
C CYS A 168 -4.18 -6.93 4.30
N SER A 169 -3.14 -6.78 5.13
CA SER A 169 -2.85 -7.77 6.19
C SER A 169 -3.93 -7.81 7.27
N LEU A 170 -4.68 -6.73 7.46
CA LEU A 170 -5.81 -6.66 8.40
C LEU A 170 -7.16 -7.05 7.75
N ALA A 171 -7.18 -7.27 6.43
CA ALA A 171 -8.40 -7.44 5.69
C ALA A 171 -8.97 -8.87 5.75
N VAL A 172 -10.30 -8.93 5.70
CA VAL A 172 -11.08 -10.14 5.48
C VAL A 172 -11.72 -10.08 4.10
N LYS A 173 -11.81 -11.23 3.45
CA LYS A 173 -12.43 -11.42 2.14
C LYS A 173 -13.69 -12.27 2.31
N ASP A 174 -14.73 -12.01 1.53
CA ASP A 174 -15.83 -12.98 1.44
C ASP A 174 -15.40 -14.27 0.72
N VAL A 175 -16.22 -15.31 0.82
CA VAL A 175 -15.96 -16.59 0.14
C VAL A 175 -15.89 -16.43 -1.38
N SER A 176 -16.66 -15.49 -1.95
CA SER A 176 -16.68 -15.19 -3.39
C SER A 176 -15.43 -14.44 -3.87
N LYS A 177 -14.56 -14.00 -2.96
CA LYS A 177 -13.38 -13.14 -3.17
C LYS A 177 -13.66 -11.75 -3.76
N LYS A 178 -14.94 -11.36 -3.95
CA LYS A 178 -15.29 -10.08 -4.57
C LYS A 178 -15.25 -8.89 -3.62
N ASN A 179 -15.44 -9.13 -2.33
CA ASN A 179 -15.47 -8.06 -1.34
C ASN A 179 -14.33 -8.22 -0.33
N ILE A 180 -13.49 -7.19 -0.24
CA ILE A 180 -12.42 -7.06 0.74
C ILE A 180 -12.81 -5.97 1.75
N ARG A 181 -12.67 -6.27 3.04
CA ARG A 181 -13.15 -5.44 4.15
C ARG A 181 -12.15 -5.44 5.31
N ILE A 182 -12.13 -4.40 6.13
CA ILE A 182 -11.42 -4.37 7.41
C ILE A 182 -12.47 -4.21 8.50
N ILE A 183 -12.61 -5.21 9.36
CA ILE A 183 -13.59 -5.17 10.45
C ILE A 183 -13.15 -4.13 11.48
N SER A 184 -14.00 -3.14 11.71
CA SER A 184 -13.77 -2.02 12.64
C SER A 184 -14.53 -2.18 13.95
N GLY A 185 -15.52 -3.08 14.02
CA GLY A 185 -16.29 -3.29 15.23
C GLY A 185 -17.52 -4.16 15.03
N CYS A 186 -18.33 -4.23 16.07
CA CYS A 186 -19.66 -4.82 16.01
C CYS A 186 -20.58 -4.18 17.04
N TYR A 187 -21.89 -4.31 16.83
CA TYR A 187 -22.88 -3.90 17.81
C TYR A 187 -24.11 -4.78 17.78
N GLN A 188 -24.92 -4.70 18.83
CA GLN A 188 -26.26 -5.28 18.86
C GLN A 188 -27.30 -4.17 18.69
N GLN A 189 -28.24 -4.33 17.74
CA GLN A 189 -29.30 -3.34 17.56
C GLN A 189 -30.15 -3.22 18.85
N PRO A 190 -30.63 -2.00 19.18
CA PRO A 190 -31.43 -1.79 20.38
C PRO A 190 -32.72 -2.62 20.38
N GLY A 191 -33.05 -3.22 21.51
CA GLY A 191 -34.29 -3.93 21.78
C GLY A 191 -34.66 -3.82 23.25
N LEU A 192 -35.89 -4.19 23.60
CA LEU A 192 -36.47 -3.97 24.95
C LEU A 192 -35.62 -4.53 26.10
N PHE A 193 -34.83 -5.58 25.86
CA PHE A 193 -34.06 -6.29 26.89
C PHE A 193 -32.55 -5.96 26.93
N ASN A 194 -32.01 -5.13 26.01
CA ASN A 194 -30.56 -4.86 25.92
C ASN A 194 -30.18 -3.37 26.10
N ILE A 195 -31.11 -2.54 26.55
CA ILE A 195 -30.93 -1.08 26.69
C ILE A 195 -29.80 -0.75 27.68
N LEU A 196 -29.60 -1.57 28.70
CA LEU A 196 -28.60 -1.38 29.76
C LEU A 196 -27.25 -2.08 29.50
N ASP A 197 -27.10 -2.73 28.35
CA ASP A 197 -25.89 -3.48 28.01
C ASP A 197 -24.74 -2.51 27.67
N LYS A 198 -23.76 -2.41 28.57
CA LYS A 198 -22.58 -1.55 28.38
C LYS A 198 -21.64 -2.04 27.28
N GLN A 199 -21.77 -3.30 26.85
CA GLN A 199 -20.99 -3.90 25.76
C GLN A 199 -21.79 -3.98 24.47
N ARG A 200 -22.85 -3.17 24.33
CA ARG A 200 -23.71 -3.17 23.15
C ARG A 200 -22.96 -2.85 21.86
N GLU A 201 -21.97 -1.97 21.90
CA GLU A 201 -21.11 -1.62 20.77
C GLU A 201 -19.64 -1.81 21.16
N LEU A 202 -18.88 -2.46 20.29
CA LEU A 202 -17.48 -2.80 20.49
C LEU A 202 -16.70 -2.37 19.26
N HIS A 203 -15.58 -1.70 19.49
CA HIS A 203 -14.66 -1.26 18.45
C HIS A 203 -13.41 -2.15 18.45
N VAL A 204 -12.93 -2.48 17.25
CA VAL A 204 -11.63 -3.09 17.05
C VAL A 204 -10.61 -1.97 17.03
N GLY A 205 -9.62 -2.01 17.93
CA GLY A 205 -8.60 -0.97 18.02
C GLY A 205 -7.61 -1.01 16.85
N LEU A 206 -8.01 -0.60 15.65
CA LEU A 206 -7.17 -0.69 14.44
C LEU A 206 -5.89 0.17 14.55
N SER A 207 -5.92 1.26 15.32
CA SER A 207 -4.77 2.14 15.53
C SER A 207 -3.58 1.45 16.22
N GLN A 208 -3.82 0.51 17.13
CA GLN A 208 -2.74 -0.26 17.79
C GLN A 208 -2.01 -1.19 16.80
N PHE A 209 -2.60 -1.43 15.64
CA PHE A 209 -2.00 -2.14 14.51
C PHE A 209 -1.55 -1.18 13.40
N GLY A 210 -1.32 0.10 13.72
CA GLY A 210 -0.83 1.09 12.75
C GLY A 210 -1.82 1.42 11.63
N PHE A 211 -3.13 1.24 11.87
CA PHE A 211 -4.17 1.55 10.90
C PHE A 211 -5.26 2.42 11.54
N SER A 212 -4.98 3.71 11.66
CA SER A 212 -5.91 4.69 12.26
C SER A 212 -6.96 5.18 11.24
N TYR A 213 -7.91 6.00 11.68
CA TYR A 213 -8.83 6.66 10.74
C TYR A 213 -8.12 7.61 9.77
N GLY A 214 -7.00 8.24 10.20
CA GLY A 214 -6.17 9.03 9.29
C GLY A 214 -5.65 8.20 8.11
N GLU A 215 -5.24 6.97 8.37
CA GLU A 215 -4.80 6.04 7.33
C GLU A 215 -5.95 5.61 6.39
N VAL A 216 -7.16 5.45 6.92
CA VAL A 216 -8.36 5.21 6.10
C VAL A 216 -8.60 6.39 5.15
N LEU A 217 -8.45 7.63 5.62
CA LEU A 217 -8.60 8.82 4.78
C LEU A 217 -7.52 8.87 3.70
N THR A 218 -6.25 8.60 4.03
CA THR A 218 -5.14 8.54 3.06
C THR A 218 -5.44 7.54 1.95
N LEU A 219 -5.85 6.31 2.31
CA LEU A 219 -6.16 5.30 1.30
C LEU A 219 -7.46 5.60 0.53
N ALA A 220 -8.40 6.33 1.11
CA ALA A 220 -9.60 6.78 0.41
C ALA A 220 -9.32 7.89 -0.62
N ASP A 221 -8.37 8.78 -0.33
CA ASP A 221 -7.89 9.81 -1.26
C ASP A 221 -7.24 9.17 -2.50
N HIS A 222 -6.55 8.05 -2.32
CA HIS A 222 -6.05 7.22 -3.42
C HIS A 222 -7.08 6.28 -4.05
N HIS A 223 -8.36 6.39 -3.67
CA HIS A 223 -9.46 5.56 -4.14
C HIS A 223 -9.28 4.06 -3.87
N LEU A 224 -8.54 3.68 -2.83
CA LEU A 224 -8.30 2.27 -2.46
C LEU A 224 -9.31 1.76 -1.43
N LEU A 225 -9.81 2.64 -0.55
CA LEU A 225 -10.88 2.36 0.39
C LEU A 225 -12.02 3.38 0.29
N PHE A 226 -13.21 2.98 0.74
CA PHE A 226 -14.25 3.94 1.08
C PHE A 226 -14.00 4.47 2.49
N ALA A 227 -14.00 5.80 2.65
CA ALA A 227 -13.84 6.44 3.95
C ALA A 227 -15.02 6.20 4.90
N GLN A 228 -16.20 5.90 4.34
CA GLN A 228 -17.41 5.63 5.11
C GLN A 228 -17.39 4.18 5.64
N GLU A 229 -17.57 4.06 6.95
CA GLU A 229 -17.82 2.77 7.61
C GLU A 229 -19.17 2.20 7.14
N THR A 230 -19.19 0.91 6.81
CA THR A 230 -20.36 0.17 6.33
C THR A 230 -20.62 -1.01 7.25
N GLU A 231 -21.82 -1.59 7.13
CA GLU A 231 -22.29 -2.65 8.02
C GLU A 231 -22.71 -3.88 7.22
N LEU A 232 -22.57 -5.06 7.83
CA LEU A 232 -23.21 -6.28 7.32
C LEU A 232 -24.70 -6.26 7.69
N TYR A 233 -25.46 -7.16 7.06
CA TYR A 233 -26.83 -7.41 7.51
C TYR A 233 -26.85 -7.90 8.96
N SER A 234 -27.97 -7.64 9.62
CA SER A 234 -28.20 -8.04 11.01
C SER A 234 -28.31 -9.56 11.12
N LEU A 235 -27.56 -10.15 12.03
CA LEU A 235 -27.50 -11.59 12.27
C LEU A 235 -28.29 -11.98 13.51
N ASN A 236 -29.11 -13.01 13.39
CA ASN A 236 -29.78 -13.65 14.51
C ASN A 236 -28.88 -14.66 15.21
N LYS A 237 -29.22 -15.02 16.45
CA LYS A 237 -28.46 -15.98 17.24
C LYS A 237 -28.34 -17.31 16.48
N GLY A 238 -27.10 -17.78 16.29
CA GLY A 238 -26.77 -18.99 15.56
C GLY A 238 -26.54 -18.80 14.06
N GLU A 239 -26.87 -17.63 13.49
CA GLU A 239 -26.52 -17.32 12.10
C GLU A 239 -25.02 -17.04 11.95
N GLU A 240 -24.49 -17.35 10.77
CA GLU A 240 -23.06 -17.33 10.49
C GLU A 240 -22.71 -16.44 9.29
N VAL A 241 -21.52 -15.83 9.37
CA VAL A 241 -20.85 -15.22 8.22
C VAL A 241 -19.51 -15.87 8.03
N ALA A 242 -19.35 -16.54 6.88
CA ALA A 242 -18.08 -17.13 6.47
C ALA A 242 -17.22 -16.11 5.73
N LEU A 243 -16.01 -15.88 6.26
CA LEU A 243 -14.99 -14.99 5.73
C LEU A 243 -13.67 -15.75 5.55
N LYS A 244 -12.72 -15.10 4.88
CA LYS A 244 -11.32 -15.55 4.81
C LYS A 244 -10.41 -14.41 5.27
N TYR A 245 -9.60 -14.66 6.27
CA TYR A 245 -8.57 -13.75 6.73
C TYR A 245 -7.22 -14.20 6.17
N ASN A 246 -6.69 -13.48 5.18
CA ASN A 246 -5.40 -13.79 4.54
C ASN A 246 -5.19 -15.30 4.25
N GLY A 247 -6.17 -15.91 3.57
CA GLY A 247 -6.14 -17.33 3.20
C GLY A 247 -6.67 -18.29 4.27
N GLN A 248 -6.68 -17.91 5.55
CA GLN A 248 -7.25 -18.71 6.64
C GLN A 248 -8.79 -18.53 6.69
N PRO A 249 -9.58 -19.58 6.97
CA PRO A 249 -11.00 -19.41 7.20
C PRO A 249 -11.25 -18.59 8.47
N LEU A 250 -12.33 -17.81 8.47
CA LEU A 250 -12.81 -17.09 9.64
C LEU A 250 -14.34 -17.06 9.60
N VAL A 251 -14.99 -17.80 10.48
CA VAL A 251 -16.45 -17.82 10.59
C VAL A 251 -16.88 -17.08 11.84
N LEU A 252 -17.81 -16.14 11.68
CA LEU A 252 -18.42 -15.38 12.78
C LEU A 252 -19.85 -15.90 13.00
N THR A 253 -20.10 -16.55 14.13
CA THR A 253 -21.42 -17.05 14.52
C THR A 253 -22.02 -16.15 15.59
N ALA A 254 -23.19 -15.55 15.33
CA ALA A 254 -23.81 -14.61 16.26
C ALA A 254 -24.28 -15.31 17.55
N ARG A 255 -23.92 -14.74 18.71
CA ARG A 255 -24.30 -15.24 20.05
C ARG A 255 -25.63 -14.68 20.53
N LYS A 256 -26.05 -13.54 19.96
CA LYS A 256 -27.27 -12.82 20.29
C LYS A 256 -28.04 -12.52 19.00
N ASN A 257 -29.30 -12.11 19.16
CA ASN A 257 -30.09 -11.61 18.03
C ASN A 257 -29.70 -10.18 17.68
N ASN A 258 -29.86 -9.85 16.41
CA ASN A 258 -29.60 -8.53 15.84
C ASN A 258 -28.16 -8.05 16.00
N CYS A 259 -27.19 -8.95 15.87
CA CYS A 259 -25.76 -8.60 15.87
C CYS A 259 -25.35 -8.08 14.49
N VAL A 260 -24.63 -6.97 14.45
CA VAL A 260 -24.17 -6.31 13.24
C VAL A 260 -22.66 -6.14 13.29
N VAL A 261 -21.98 -6.42 12.18
CA VAL A 261 -20.53 -6.20 12.03
C VAL A 261 -20.29 -4.92 11.24
N LYS A 262 -19.42 -4.05 11.76
CA LYS A 262 -18.97 -2.81 11.13
C LYS A 262 -17.62 -2.99 10.46
N PHE A 263 -17.41 -2.35 9.31
CA PHE A 263 -16.17 -2.47 8.54
C PHE A 263 -15.93 -1.28 7.60
N TYR A 264 -14.65 -1.07 7.25
CA TYR A 264 -14.27 -0.30 6.07
C TYR A 264 -14.17 -1.20 4.85
N LYS A 265 -14.66 -0.72 3.70
CA LYS A 265 -14.73 -1.51 2.46
C LYS A 265 -13.65 -1.03 1.48
N PHE A 266 -13.00 -1.96 0.81
CA PHE A 266 -12.13 -1.65 -0.33
C PHE A 266 -12.98 -1.23 -1.53
N THR A 267 -12.48 -0.29 -2.32
CA THR A 267 -13.08 0.03 -3.62
C THR A 267 -12.81 -1.11 -4.62
N PRO A 268 -13.45 -1.12 -5.81
CA PRO A 268 -13.06 -2.04 -6.88
C PRO A 268 -11.57 -1.93 -7.23
N ILE A 269 -11.05 -0.70 -7.30
CA ILE A 269 -9.62 -0.44 -7.59
C ILE A 269 -8.72 -0.99 -6.49
N GLY A 270 -9.08 -0.76 -5.22
CA GLY A 270 -8.37 -1.35 -4.09
C GLY A 270 -8.42 -2.88 -4.12
N ALA A 271 -9.55 -3.48 -4.51
CA ALA A 271 -9.67 -4.93 -4.62
C ALA A 271 -8.80 -5.52 -5.75
N GLU A 272 -8.68 -4.83 -6.88
CA GLU A 272 -7.73 -5.18 -7.96
C GLU A 272 -6.29 -5.14 -7.45
N LEU A 273 -5.86 -4.01 -6.86
CA LEU A 273 -4.48 -3.84 -6.38
C LEU A 273 -4.13 -4.75 -5.19
N ALA A 274 -5.11 -5.13 -4.36
CA ALA A 274 -4.90 -6.07 -3.27
C ALA A 274 -4.47 -7.46 -3.74
N GLN A 275 -4.69 -7.81 -5.02
CA GLN A 275 -4.24 -9.07 -5.61
C GLN A 275 -2.70 -9.17 -5.71
N LEU A 276 -1.99 -8.03 -5.71
CA LEU A 276 -0.53 -7.96 -5.71
C LEU A 276 0.09 -8.40 -4.39
N ILE A 277 -0.68 -8.32 -3.31
CA ILE A 277 -0.22 -8.56 -1.95
C ILE A 277 -0.50 -10.02 -1.62
N SER A 278 0.58 -10.77 -1.43
CA SER A 278 0.50 -12.15 -0.95
C SER A 278 -0.15 -12.18 0.43
N ASP A 279 -0.99 -13.19 0.66
CA ASP A 279 -1.62 -13.40 1.94
C ASP A 279 -0.52 -13.57 3.02
N LYS A 280 -0.50 -12.65 3.99
CA LYS A 280 0.44 -12.65 5.12
C LYS A 280 -0.36 -12.30 6.38
N PRO A 281 -0.98 -13.30 7.05
CA PRO A 281 -1.83 -13.05 8.20
C PRO A 281 -1.04 -12.39 9.33
N ASP A 282 -1.62 -11.33 9.90
CA ASP A 282 -1.18 -10.76 11.17
C ASP A 282 -1.88 -11.53 12.30
N GLU A 283 -1.19 -12.52 12.88
CA GLU A 283 -1.77 -13.42 13.89
C GLU A 283 -2.15 -12.69 15.18
N GLN A 284 -1.40 -11.64 15.54
CA GLN A 284 -1.70 -10.81 16.70
C GLN A 284 -3.00 -10.04 16.47
N PHE A 285 -3.18 -9.48 15.28
CA PHE A 285 -4.44 -8.84 14.92
C PHE A 285 -5.61 -9.83 14.93
N LEU A 286 -5.43 -11.03 14.36
CA LEU A 286 -6.49 -12.03 14.32
C LEU A 286 -6.94 -12.42 15.74
N GLN A 287 -6.00 -12.63 16.66
CA GLN A 287 -6.32 -12.92 18.06
C GLN A 287 -7.06 -11.75 18.73
N HIS A 288 -6.58 -10.51 18.52
CA HIS A 288 -7.24 -9.32 19.05
C HIS A 288 -8.67 -9.15 18.51
N LEU A 289 -8.86 -9.32 17.20
CA LEU A 289 -10.14 -9.24 16.52
C LEU A 289 -11.14 -10.24 17.14
N LYS A 290 -10.74 -11.51 17.28
CA LYS A 290 -11.59 -12.54 17.90
C LYS A 290 -11.96 -12.19 19.35
N ALA A 291 -11.02 -11.67 20.13
CA ALA A 291 -11.26 -11.27 21.50
C ALA A 291 -12.27 -10.11 21.59
N GLN A 292 -12.13 -9.07 20.76
CA GLN A 292 -13.04 -7.93 20.75
C GLN A 292 -14.46 -8.31 20.33
N LEU A 293 -14.61 -9.21 19.35
CA LEU A 293 -15.93 -9.62 18.87
C LEU A 293 -16.61 -10.66 19.79
N SER A 294 -15.89 -11.25 20.74
CA SER A 294 -16.31 -12.45 21.51
C SER A 294 -17.61 -12.32 22.31
N TYR A 295 -17.99 -11.09 22.66
CA TYR A 295 -19.23 -10.84 23.39
C TYR A 295 -20.47 -11.04 22.51
N HIS A 296 -20.38 -10.67 21.23
CA HIS A 296 -21.48 -10.77 20.26
C HIS A 296 -21.35 -11.94 19.29
N PHE A 297 -20.14 -12.47 19.11
CA PHE A 297 -19.82 -13.52 18.13
C PHE A 297 -18.92 -14.62 18.72
N THR A 298 -19.15 -15.86 18.32
CA THR A 298 -18.12 -16.91 18.37
C THR A 298 -17.33 -16.85 17.07
N CYS A 299 -16.00 -16.77 17.16
CA CYS A 299 -15.13 -16.71 15.99
C CYS A 299 -14.35 -18.02 15.86
N THR A 300 -14.53 -18.75 14.76
CA THR A 300 -13.77 -19.97 14.45
C THR A 300 -12.88 -19.74 13.23
N SER A 301 -11.66 -20.27 13.26
CA SER A 301 -10.66 -20.15 12.19
C SER A 301 -9.94 -21.45 11.95
#